data_AF-A0A967Z2A9-F1
#
_entry.id   AF-A0A967Z2A9-F1
#
_cell.length_a   1.000
_cell.length_b   1.000
_cell.length_c   1.000
_cell.angle_alpha   90.00
_cell.angle_beta   90.00
_cell.angle_gamma   90.00
#
_symmetry.space_group_name_H-M   'P 1'
#
loop_
_entity.id
_entity.type
_entity.pdbx_description
1 polymer ?
#
loop_
_entity_poly.entity_id
_entity_poly.type
_entity_poly.pdbx_seq_one_letter_code
_entity_poly.pdbx_strand_id
1 'polypeptide(L)'
;ILHLWSVDLDISLQSESLKSALDSGFNSLLLLARALGEGDFSKPLSIEIISNGLQEVIGEEVIQPVKATLLGPCRVISQEFPDVVCRSIDIVLPDDKSEQAQVVEQLITEIHSKPSSDVVAYRGNHRWVQNFEPLYLNNNDSPARLRQGGVYLITGGVGGIGLALAEYLAETVQAKLILTARKELPQRNQWKEWLAKHDDADDTSRKIRKVQELEALGRCGSHGGKR
;
A
#
# COMPACT_ATOMS: atom_id res chain seq x y z
N ILE A 1 -15.97 15.49 13.56
CA ILE A 1 -16.49 14.12 13.32
C ILE A 1 -15.52 13.15 13.96
N LEU A 2 -15.99 12.21 14.77
CA LEU A 2 -15.18 11.12 15.28
C LEU A 2 -15.59 9.84 14.56
N HIS A 3 -14.65 9.17 13.92
CA HIS A 3 -14.84 7.90 13.22
C HIS A 3 -14.14 6.80 14.01
N LEU A 4 -14.91 6.00 14.74
CA LEU A 4 -14.40 4.93 15.64
C LEU A 4 -14.74 3.52 15.13
N TRP A 5 -15.13 3.38 13.86
CA TRP A 5 -15.58 2.09 13.29
C TRP A 5 -14.44 1.11 13.01
N SER A 6 -13.20 1.50 13.30
CA SER A 6 -12.00 0.66 13.22
C SER A 6 -11.35 0.43 14.59
N VAL A 7 -12.13 0.66 15.66
CA VAL A 7 -11.81 0.30 17.04
C VAL A 7 -12.53 -1.00 17.38
N ASP A 8 -11.82 -2.12 17.29
CA ASP A 8 -12.42 -3.45 17.37
C ASP A 8 -11.52 -4.41 18.16
N LEU A 9 -12.15 -5.28 18.95
CA LEU A 9 -11.48 -6.29 19.78
C LEU A 9 -11.09 -7.55 19.00
N ASP A 10 -11.69 -7.76 17.82
CA ASP A 10 -11.49 -8.97 17.03
C ASP A 10 -10.34 -8.77 16.03
N ILE A 11 -9.36 -9.68 16.08
CA ILE A 11 -8.12 -9.61 15.29
C ILE A 11 -8.12 -10.69 14.18
N SER A 12 -9.25 -11.38 13.97
CA SER A 12 -9.30 -12.49 13.01
C SER A 12 -9.20 -12.01 11.54
N LEU A 13 -8.20 -12.52 10.81
CA LEU A 13 -7.96 -12.27 9.38
C LEU A 13 -8.66 -13.33 8.49
N GLN A 14 -9.99 -13.37 8.49
CA GLN A 14 -10.77 -14.20 7.57
C GLN A 14 -11.24 -13.38 6.35
N SER A 15 -11.58 -14.02 5.24
CA SER A 15 -12.00 -13.29 4.02
C SER A 15 -13.29 -12.49 4.20
N GLU A 16 -14.23 -12.99 5.00
CA GLU A 16 -15.44 -12.26 5.39
C GLU A 16 -15.12 -11.08 6.31
N SER A 17 -14.08 -11.18 7.15
CA SER A 17 -13.62 -10.07 7.99
C SER A 17 -12.91 -8.97 7.19
N LEU A 18 -12.23 -9.30 6.08
CA LEU A 18 -11.59 -8.30 5.20
C LEU A 18 -12.61 -7.32 4.60
N LYS A 19 -13.68 -7.84 4.00
CA LYS A 19 -14.71 -6.97 3.40
C LYS A 19 -15.37 -6.10 4.47
N SER A 20 -15.73 -6.69 5.61
CA SER A 20 -16.32 -5.96 6.71
C SER A 20 -15.41 -4.84 7.22
N ALA A 21 -14.11 -5.10 7.37
CA ALA A 21 -13.14 -4.10 7.79
C ALA A 21 -12.93 -2.98 6.76
N LEU A 22 -12.99 -3.29 5.46
CA LEU A 22 -12.97 -2.28 4.40
C LEU A 22 -14.26 -1.45 4.39
N ASP A 23 -15.41 -2.07 4.62
CA ASP A 23 -16.72 -1.42 4.70
C ASP A 23 -16.80 -0.47 5.90
N SER A 24 -16.32 -0.90 7.07
CA SER A 24 -16.30 -0.09 8.28
C SER A 24 -15.20 0.98 8.29
N GLY A 25 -14.10 0.75 7.57
CA GLY A 25 -12.96 1.65 7.47
C GLY A 25 -12.94 2.47 6.18
N PHE A 26 -12.19 2.00 5.18
CA PHE A 26 -11.90 2.73 3.93
C PHE A 26 -13.16 3.21 3.20
N ASN A 27 -14.14 2.32 2.98
CA ASN A 27 -15.35 2.65 2.24
C ASN A 27 -16.21 3.64 3.03
N SER A 28 -16.30 3.50 4.35
CA SER A 28 -17.01 4.45 5.22
C SER A 28 -16.42 5.86 5.10
N LEU A 29 -15.09 6.00 5.15
CA LEU A 29 -14.43 7.30 4.97
C LEU A 29 -14.60 7.86 3.55
N LEU A 30 -14.54 7.01 2.53
CA LEU A 30 -14.79 7.42 1.15
C LEU A 30 -16.22 7.96 0.97
N LEU A 31 -17.22 7.27 1.53
CA LEU A 31 -18.62 7.69 1.48
C LEU A 31 -18.84 8.97 2.28
N LEU A 32 -18.19 9.11 3.44
CA LEU A 32 -18.19 10.35 4.21
C LEU A 32 -17.62 11.51 3.39
N ALA A 33 -16.47 11.32 2.74
CA ALA A 33 -15.85 12.33 1.88
C ALA A 33 -16.76 12.75 0.72
N ARG A 34 -17.46 11.80 0.08
CA ARG A 34 -18.44 12.11 -0.97
C ARG A 34 -19.61 12.94 -0.45
N ALA A 35 -20.17 12.55 0.70
CA ALA A 35 -21.26 13.30 1.32
C ALA A 35 -20.82 14.72 1.72
N LEU A 36 -19.55 14.89 2.13
CA LEU A 36 -18.97 16.21 2.39
C LEU A 36 -18.80 17.03 1.12
N GLY A 37 -18.42 16.42 0.00
CA GLY A 37 -18.27 17.13 -1.28
C GLY A 37 -19.58 17.57 -1.93
N GLU A 38 -20.71 16.96 -1.56
CA GLU A 38 -22.05 17.37 -2.02
C GLU A 38 -22.68 18.47 -1.16
N GLY A 39 -22.16 18.68 0.06
CA GLY A 39 -22.67 19.67 1.01
C GLY A 39 -21.88 20.97 1.00
N ASP A 40 -22.55 22.08 1.27
CA ASP A 40 -21.89 23.35 1.58
C ASP A 40 -21.64 23.45 3.09
N PHE A 41 -20.37 23.47 3.49
CA PHE A 41 -19.97 23.69 4.89
C PHE A 41 -19.32 25.06 5.04
N SER A 42 -19.92 25.91 5.87
CA SER A 42 -19.43 27.27 6.14
C SER A 42 -18.39 27.35 7.26
N LYS A 43 -18.05 26.22 7.89
CA LYS A 43 -17.14 26.14 9.03
C LYS A 43 -16.08 25.07 8.81
N PRO A 44 -14.84 25.29 9.28
CA PRO A 44 -13.83 24.26 9.31
C PRO A 44 -14.32 23.00 10.03
N LEU A 45 -14.01 21.84 9.47
CA LEU A 45 -14.44 20.54 9.95
C LEU A 45 -13.21 19.70 10.32
N SER A 46 -13.20 19.09 11.49
CA SER A 46 -12.23 18.04 11.82
C SER A 46 -12.84 16.65 11.68
N ILE A 47 -12.06 15.71 11.16
CA ILE A 47 -12.37 14.28 11.11
C ILE A 47 -11.25 13.54 11.83
N GLU A 48 -11.58 12.97 12.98
CA GLU A 48 -10.67 12.20 13.80
C GLU A 48 -10.98 10.73 13.56
N ILE A 49 -10.02 9.99 13.01
CA ILE A 49 -10.14 8.58 12.66
C ILE A 49 -9.42 7.78 13.73
N ILE A 50 -10.18 7.16 14.63
CA ILE A 50 -9.63 6.37 15.73
C ILE A 50 -9.60 4.91 15.29
N SER A 51 -8.43 4.28 15.48
CA SER A 51 -8.21 2.87 15.18
C SER A 51 -7.43 2.18 16.29
N ASN A 52 -7.39 0.85 16.27
CA ASN A 52 -6.42 0.06 17.01
C ASN A 52 -5.73 -0.96 16.09
N GLY A 53 -4.43 -1.19 16.32
CA GLY A 53 -3.62 -2.15 15.56
C GLY A 53 -3.28 -1.68 14.14
N LEU A 54 -3.37 -0.38 13.84
CA LEU A 54 -3.03 0.14 12.52
C LEU A 54 -1.51 0.31 12.34
N GLN A 55 -0.80 0.72 13.39
CA GLN A 55 0.61 1.12 13.32
C GLN A 55 1.51 0.21 14.16
N GLU A 56 2.63 -0.22 13.59
CA GLU A 56 3.74 -0.79 14.36
C GLU A 56 4.63 0.37 14.82
N VAL A 57 4.74 0.57 16.14
CA VAL A 57 5.45 1.72 16.72
C VAL A 57 6.60 1.24 17.61
N ILE A 58 6.32 0.28 18.50
CA ILE A 58 7.32 -0.26 19.44
C ILE A 58 7.72 -1.72 19.13
N GLY A 59 7.10 -2.35 18.12
CA GLY A 59 7.45 -3.70 17.66
C GLY A 59 6.80 -4.83 18.45
N GLU A 60 5.84 -4.50 19.33
CA GLU A 60 5.08 -5.47 20.14
C GLU A 60 3.59 -5.52 19.75
N GLU A 61 3.18 -4.65 18.82
CA GLU A 61 1.79 -4.53 18.42
C GLU A 61 1.33 -5.69 17.53
N VAL A 62 0.10 -6.16 17.75
CA VAL A 62 -0.58 -7.04 16.82
C VAL A 62 -1.22 -6.20 15.72
N ILE A 63 -0.56 -6.16 14.55
CA ILE A 63 -0.98 -5.33 13.43
C ILE A 63 -2.16 -5.95 12.67
N GLN A 64 -3.08 -5.09 12.25
CA GLN A 64 -4.18 -5.37 11.35
C GLN A 64 -3.97 -4.62 10.01
N PRO A 65 -3.29 -5.24 9.03
CA PRO A 65 -2.88 -4.54 7.80
C PRO A 65 -4.04 -3.92 7.01
N VAL A 66 -5.25 -4.48 7.09
CA VAL A 66 -6.43 -3.90 6.43
C VAL A 66 -6.73 -2.48 6.93
N LYS A 67 -6.50 -2.18 8.23
CA LYS A 67 -6.74 -0.86 8.80
C LYS A 67 -5.77 0.20 8.27
N ALA A 68 -4.61 -0.19 7.75
CA ALA A 68 -3.69 0.75 7.11
C ALA A 68 -4.33 1.45 5.89
N THR A 69 -5.39 0.88 5.30
CA THR A 69 -6.15 1.52 4.23
C THR A 69 -6.79 2.85 4.65
N LEU A 70 -7.01 3.10 5.94
CA LEU A 70 -7.53 4.36 6.47
C LEU A 70 -6.61 5.56 6.19
N LEU A 71 -5.28 5.33 6.12
CA LEU A 71 -4.30 6.39 5.95
C LEU A 71 -4.41 7.10 4.59
N GLY A 72 -4.89 6.39 3.56
CA GLY A 72 -5.12 6.95 2.23
C GLY A 72 -6.17 8.06 2.28
N PRO A 73 -7.44 7.74 2.61
CA PRO A 73 -8.50 8.73 2.78
C PRO A 73 -8.14 9.82 3.81
N CYS A 74 -7.53 9.46 4.94
CA CYS A 74 -7.10 10.44 5.94
C CYS A 74 -6.24 11.56 5.33
N ARG A 75 -5.29 11.21 4.46
CA ARG A 75 -4.41 12.21 3.81
C ARG A 75 -5.10 12.94 2.67
N VAL A 76 -5.84 12.22 1.83
CA VAL A 76 -6.41 12.77 0.59
C VAL A 76 -7.60 13.70 0.87
N ILE A 77 -8.44 13.39 1.87
CA ILE A 77 -9.59 14.24 2.20
C ILE A 77 -9.15 15.67 2.54
N SER A 78 -8.10 15.84 3.36
CA SER A 78 -7.59 17.18 3.68
C SER A 78 -6.88 17.88 2.52
N GLN A 79 -6.44 17.13 1.50
CA GLN A 79 -5.87 17.71 0.29
C GLN A 79 -6.96 18.15 -0.71
N GLU A 80 -8.08 17.43 -0.75
CA GLU A 80 -9.20 17.73 -1.64
C GLU A 80 -10.15 18.79 -1.06
N PHE A 81 -10.31 18.84 0.26
CA PHE A 81 -11.19 19.78 0.96
C PHE A 81 -10.38 20.64 1.94
N PRO A 82 -9.95 21.85 1.54
CA PRO A 82 -9.05 22.69 2.35
C PRO A 82 -9.58 23.06 3.75
N ASP A 83 -10.91 23.11 3.92
CA ASP A 83 -11.56 23.39 5.19
C ASP A 83 -11.77 22.14 6.07
N VAL A 84 -11.31 20.97 5.61
CA VAL A 84 -11.41 19.69 6.32
C VAL A 84 -10.03 19.22 6.79
N VAL A 85 -9.87 19.08 8.10
CA VAL A 85 -8.67 18.50 8.71
C VAL A 85 -8.94 17.07 9.12
N CYS A 86 -8.12 16.14 8.66
CA CYS A 86 -8.22 14.72 8.96
C CYS A 86 -7.00 14.28 9.75
N ARG A 87 -7.23 13.55 10.84
CA ARG A 87 -6.16 12.97 11.66
C ARG A 87 -6.49 11.52 12.00
N SER A 88 -5.51 10.64 11.81
CA SER A 88 -5.53 9.25 12.22
C SER A 88 -4.89 9.12 13.60
N ILE A 89 -5.60 8.52 14.55
CA ILE A 89 -5.15 8.29 15.93
C ILE A 89 -5.24 6.79 16.22
N ASP A 90 -4.10 6.11 16.30
CA ASP A 90 -4.04 4.68 16.57
C ASP A 90 -3.77 4.41 18.06
N ILE A 91 -4.69 3.73 18.73
CA ILE A 91 -4.63 3.43 20.16
C ILE A 91 -4.40 1.94 20.42
N VAL A 92 -4.02 1.63 21.66
CA VAL A 92 -4.13 0.27 22.21
C VAL A 92 -5.44 0.20 23.00
N LEU A 93 -6.20 -0.87 22.81
CA LEU A 93 -7.38 -1.15 23.64
C LEU A 93 -6.93 -1.91 24.89
N PRO A 94 -7.02 -1.30 26.08
CA PRO A 94 -6.63 -1.97 27.30
C PRO A 94 -7.78 -2.80 27.90
N ASP A 95 -7.41 -3.90 28.55
CA ASP A 95 -8.35 -4.77 29.26
C ASP A 95 -8.77 -4.16 30.61
N ASP A 96 -7.92 -3.33 31.23
CA ASP A 96 -8.16 -2.72 32.54
C ASP A 96 -8.91 -1.38 32.43
N LYS A 97 -9.87 -1.15 33.36
CA LYS A 97 -10.71 0.05 33.38
C LYS A 97 -9.95 1.35 33.63
N SER A 98 -8.89 1.31 34.44
CA SER A 98 -8.09 2.51 34.73
C SER A 98 -7.31 2.93 33.49
N GLU A 99 -6.76 1.96 32.76
CA GLU A 99 -6.09 2.20 31.47
C GLU A 99 -7.08 2.67 30.40
N GLN A 100 -8.31 2.15 30.38
CA GLN A 100 -9.37 2.64 29.47
C GLN A 100 -9.68 4.12 29.72
N ALA A 101 -9.81 4.54 30.98
CA ALA A 101 -10.04 5.93 31.34
C ALA A 101 -8.89 6.83 30.88
N GLN A 102 -7.66 6.34 30.99
CA GLN A 102 -6.48 7.03 30.52
C GLN A 102 -6.50 7.23 28.99
N VAL A 103 -6.81 6.18 28.22
CA VAL A 103 -6.91 6.28 26.75
C VAL A 103 -7.99 7.28 26.34
N VAL A 104 -9.13 7.30 27.03
CA VAL A 104 -10.19 8.29 26.79
C VAL A 104 -9.70 9.71 27.05
N GLU A 105 -8.97 9.95 28.15
CA GLU A 105 -8.39 11.27 28.45
C GLU A 105 -7.37 11.72 27.39
N GLN A 106 -6.53 10.80 26.94
CA GLN A 106 -5.58 11.03 25.85
C GLN A 106 -6.30 11.42 24.55
N LEU A 107 -7.36 10.69 24.17
CA LEU A 107 -8.16 11.00 23.00
C LEU A 107 -8.85 12.36 23.11
N ILE A 108 -9.48 12.67 24.25
CA ILE A 108 -10.14 13.97 24.47
C ILE A 108 -9.12 15.10 24.32
N THR A 109 -7.94 14.96 24.92
CA THR A 109 -6.87 15.95 24.82
C THR A 109 -6.39 16.11 23.37
N GLU A 110 -6.16 15.01 22.66
CA GLU A 110 -5.73 15.02 21.26
C GLU A 110 -6.76 15.74 20.38
N ILE A 111 -8.04 15.37 20.49
CA ILE A 111 -9.15 15.92 19.70
C ILE A 111 -9.29 17.44 19.88
N HIS A 112 -9.06 17.97 21.08
CA HIS A 112 -9.14 19.41 21.36
C HIS A 112 -7.83 20.16 21.07
N SER A 113 -6.73 19.45 20.84
CA SER A 113 -5.44 20.06 20.51
C SER A 113 -5.40 20.54 19.06
N LYS A 114 -4.58 21.56 18.79
CA LYS A 114 -4.25 21.94 17.42
C LYS A 114 -3.44 20.78 16.78
N PRO A 115 -3.88 20.23 15.64
CA PRO A 115 -3.17 19.11 15.00
C PRO A 115 -1.73 19.48 14.67
N SER A 116 -0.79 18.64 15.11
CA SER A 116 0.64 18.75 14.82
C SER A 116 1.12 17.74 13.76
N SER A 117 0.30 16.72 13.50
CA SER A 117 0.54 15.64 12.56
C SER A 117 -0.80 14.99 12.20
N ASP A 118 -0.91 14.49 10.98
CA ASP A 118 -2.09 13.78 10.48
C ASP A 118 -2.10 12.31 10.94
N VAL A 119 -0.98 11.81 11.48
CA VAL A 119 -0.81 10.41 11.91
C VAL A 119 -0.18 10.37 13.29
N VAL A 120 -0.98 9.93 14.26
CA VAL A 120 -0.65 9.86 15.68
C VAL A 120 -0.88 8.42 16.17
N ALA A 121 -0.07 7.98 17.12
CA ALA A 121 -0.29 6.73 17.83
C ALA A 121 -0.05 6.89 19.33
N TYR A 122 -0.86 6.23 20.15
CA TYR A 122 -0.70 6.18 21.60
C TYR A 122 -0.25 4.78 22.03
N ARG A 123 0.86 4.73 22.78
CA ARG A 123 1.41 3.50 23.39
C ARG A 123 1.71 3.78 24.86
N GLY A 124 0.85 3.27 25.74
CA GLY A 124 0.86 3.64 27.16
C GLY A 124 0.72 5.16 27.34
N ASN A 125 1.68 5.77 28.06
CA ASN A 125 1.70 7.23 28.30
C ASN A 125 2.31 8.05 27.15
N HIS A 126 2.75 7.40 26.07
CA HIS A 126 3.50 8.06 25.00
C HIS A 126 2.62 8.36 23.80
N ARG A 127 2.70 9.62 23.37
CA ARG A 127 2.16 10.10 22.10
C ARG A 127 3.26 10.08 21.05
N TRP A 128 3.08 9.25 20.03
CA TRP A 128 3.96 9.13 18.88
C TRP A 128 3.36 9.86 17.68
N VAL A 129 4.21 10.47 16.87
CA VAL A 129 3.83 11.12 15.61
C VAL A 129 4.69 10.58 14.48
N GLN A 130 4.11 10.45 13.30
CA GLN A 130 4.86 10.04 12.12
C GLN A 130 5.89 11.11 11.74
N ASN A 131 7.13 10.68 11.49
CA ASN A 131 8.19 11.49 10.93
C ASN A 131 8.96 10.69 9.87
N PHE A 132 9.71 11.39 9.03
CA PHE A 132 10.57 10.77 8.01
C PHE A 132 12.02 11.17 8.24
N GLU A 133 12.91 10.20 8.24
CA GLU A 133 14.35 10.41 8.38
C GLU A 133 15.11 9.88 7.15
N PRO A 134 16.23 10.51 6.74
CA PRO A 134 17.05 10.00 5.67
C PRO A 134 17.65 8.63 6.02
N LEU A 135 17.44 7.63 5.14
CA LEU A 135 18.11 6.34 5.22
C LEU A 135 19.41 6.38 4.42
N TYR A 136 20.55 6.33 5.11
CA TYR A 136 21.86 6.24 4.47
C TYR A 136 22.20 4.79 4.14
N LEU A 137 22.26 4.47 2.85
CA LEU A 137 22.61 3.14 2.37
C LEU A 137 24.12 2.93 2.49
N ASN A 138 24.53 2.03 3.39
CA ASN A 138 25.91 1.54 3.43
C ASN A 138 26.06 0.48 2.33
N ASN A 139 27.14 0.55 1.54
CA ASN A 139 27.51 -0.45 0.52
C ASN A 139 27.97 -1.79 1.13
N ASN A 140 27.33 -2.25 2.21
CA ASN A 140 27.66 -3.54 2.78
C ASN A 140 27.14 -4.64 1.85
N ASP A 141 28.04 -5.54 1.47
CA ASP A 141 27.82 -6.77 0.69
C ASP A 141 26.88 -7.74 1.44
N SER A 142 25.63 -7.34 1.64
CA SER A 142 24.59 -8.27 2.04
C SER A 142 24.47 -9.30 0.92
N PRO A 143 24.50 -10.61 1.22
CA PRO A 143 24.46 -11.63 0.19
C PRO A 143 23.23 -11.41 -0.69
N ALA A 144 23.45 -11.44 -2.00
CA ALA A 144 22.37 -11.29 -2.97
C ALA A 144 21.26 -12.30 -2.64
N ARG A 145 20.08 -11.81 -2.24
CA ARG A 145 18.91 -12.65 -1.93
C ARG A 145 18.29 -13.29 -3.18
N LEU A 146 18.83 -12.96 -4.35
CA LEU A 146 18.38 -13.44 -5.65
C LEU A 146 19.04 -14.78 -5.99
N ARG A 147 18.24 -15.73 -6.47
CA ARG A 147 18.66 -17.09 -6.80
C ARG A 147 18.97 -17.18 -8.30
N GLN A 148 20.16 -17.65 -8.64
CA GLN A 148 20.50 -18.01 -10.02
C GLN A 148 19.48 -19.01 -10.58
N GLY A 149 18.91 -18.73 -11.76
CA GLY A 149 17.88 -19.54 -12.41
C GLY A 149 16.55 -19.62 -11.65
N GLY A 150 16.34 -18.76 -10.65
CA GLY A 150 15.13 -18.75 -9.81
C GLY A 150 13.87 -18.40 -10.58
N VAL A 151 12.71 -18.84 -10.08
CA VAL A 151 11.40 -18.48 -10.66
C VAL A 151 10.81 -17.30 -9.89
N TYR A 152 10.42 -16.24 -10.61
CA TYR A 152 9.92 -14.98 -10.05
C TYR A 152 8.58 -14.58 -10.69
N LEU A 153 7.58 -14.32 -9.85
CA LEU A 153 6.29 -13.77 -10.25
C LEU A 153 6.31 -12.25 -10.10
N ILE A 154 5.99 -11.53 -11.18
CA ILE A 154 5.90 -10.07 -11.18
C ILE A 154 4.47 -9.67 -11.54
N THR A 155 3.75 -9.12 -10.56
CA THR A 155 2.42 -8.55 -10.77
C THR A 155 2.53 -7.18 -11.43
N GLY A 156 1.77 -6.95 -12.51
CA GLY A 156 1.96 -5.76 -13.35
C GLY A 156 3.26 -5.82 -14.14
N GLY A 157 3.77 -7.04 -14.41
CA GLY A 157 5.09 -7.28 -15.00
C GLY A 157 5.28 -6.79 -16.43
N VAL A 158 4.21 -6.35 -17.10
CA VAL A 158 4.25 -5.71 -18.43
C VAL A 158 4.12 -4.18 -18.37
N GLY A 159 4.17 -3.59 -17.17
CA GLY A 159 4.26 -2.14 -16.96
C GLY A 159 5.70 -1.66 -16.83
N GLY A 160 5.92 -0.34 -16.75
CA GLY A 160 7.26 0.27 -16.76
C GLY A 160 8.23 -0.31 -15.71
N ILE A 161 7.91 -0.18 -14.42
CA ILE A 161 8.77 -0.66 -13.33
C ILE A 161 8.87 -2.20 -13.32
N GLY A 162 7.75 -2.89 -13.59
CA GLY A 162 7.72 -4.35 -13.62
C GLY A 162 8.62 -4.95 -14.70
N LEU A 163 8.67 -4.33 -15.88
CA LEU A 163 9.57 -4.73 -16.96
C LEU A 163 11.03 -4.42 -16.64
N ALA A 164 11.34 -3.26 -16.09
CA ALA A 164 12.71 -2.93 -15.68
C ALA A 164 13.24 -3.94 -14.63
N LEU A 165 12.40 -4.34 -13.68
CA LEU A 165 12.74 -5.39 -12.71
C LEU A 165 12.91 -6.76 -13.39
N ALA A 166 12.05 -7.09 -14.35
CA ALA A 166 12.14 -8.32 -15.13
C ALA A 166 13.45 -8.40 -15.92
N GLU A 167 13.85 -7.32 -16.59
CA GLU A 167 15.10 -7.20 -17.33
C GLU A 167 16.29 -7.40 -16.38
N TYR A 168 16.32 -6.68 -15.26
CA TYR A 168 17.36 -6.83 -14.24
C TYR A 168 17.49 -8.27 -13.72
N LEU A 169 16.37 -8.94 -13.44
CA LEU A 169 16.37 -10.33 -12.97
C LEU A 169 16.81 -11.33 -14.04
N ALA A 170 16.44 -11.10 -15.30
CA ALA A 170 16.87 -11.92 -16.43
C ALA A 170 18.39 -11.81 -16.64
N GLU A 171 18.94 -10.60 -16.58
CA GLU A 171 20.36 -10.34 -16.79
C GLU A 171 21.22 -10.79 -15.61
N THR A 172 20.82 -10.44 -14.38
CA THR A 172 21.66 -10.61 -13.19
C THR A 172 21.68 -12.06 -12.70
N VAL A 173 20.52 -12.73 -12.74
CA VAL A 173 20.38 -14.08 -12.18
C VAL A 173 19.76 -15.10 -13.12
N GLN A 174 19.61 -14.78 -14.42
CA GLN A 174 19.00 -15.69 -15.39
C GLN A 174 17.63 -16.20 -14.93
N ALA A 175 16.83 -15.30 -14.34
CA ALA A 175 15.53 -15.63 -13.78
C ALA A 175 14.57 -16.24 -14.81
N LYS A 176 13.73 -17.17 -14.35
CA LYS A 176 12.51 -17.59 -15.03
C LYS A 176 11.38 -16.68 -14.58
N LEU A 177 10.81 -15.92 -15.52
CA LEU A 177 9.87 -14.85 -15.22
C LEU A 177 8.43 -15.28 -15.51
N ILE A 178 7.55 -15.07 -14.53
CA ILE A 178 6.10 -15.14 -14.70
C ILE A 178 5.58 -13.70 -14.59
N LEU A 179 5.14 -13.13 -15.71
CA LEU A 179 4.61 -11.77 -15.77
C LEU A 179 3.09 -11.81 -15.81
N THR A 180 2.42 -11.15 -14.86
CA THR A 180 0.96 -11.03 -14.89
C THR A 180 0.54 -9.61 -15.23
N ALA A 181 -0.56 -9.52 -15.97
CA ALA A 181 -1.14 -8.28 -16.45
C ALA A 181 -2.67 -8.36 -16.38
N ARG A 182 -3.34 -7.22 -16.21
CA ARG A 182 -4.81 -7.15 -16.23
C ARG A 182 -5.39 -7.31 -17.64
N LYS A 183 -4.67 -6.82 -18.66
CA LYS A 183 -5.07 -6.93 -20.07
C LYS A 183 -4.32 -8.09 -20.69
N GLU A 184 -5.05 -9.00 -21.31
CA GLU A 184 -4.45 -10.09 -22.08
C GLU A 184 -3.70 -9.53 -23.29
N LEU A 185 -2.54 -10.10 -23.56
CA LEU A 185 -1.87 -9.93 -24.84
C LEU A 185 -2.53 -10.85 -25.86
N PRO A 186 -2.54 -10.48 -27.16
CA PRO A 186 -2.95 -11.38 -28.22
C PRO A 186 -2.20 -12.73 -28.14
N GLN A 187 -2.77 -13.77 -28.73
CA GLN A 187 -2.07 -15.05 -28.80
C GLN A 187 -0.73 -14.90 -29.54
N ARG A 188 0.29 -15.65 -29.13
CA ARG A 188 1.67 -15.51 -29.66
C ARG A 188 1.76 -15.65 -31.18
N ASN A 189 0.93 -16.50 -31.77
CA ASN A 189 0.85 -16.68 -33.23
C ASN A 189 0.36 -15.42 -33.97
N GLN A 190 -0.38 -14.53 -33.30
CA GLN A 190 -0.91 -13.29 -33.85
C GLN A 190 0.04 -12.10 -33.68
N TRP A 191 1.12 -12.22 -32.89
CA TRP A 191 1.99 -11.09 -32.56
C TRP A 191 2.61 -10.44 -33.80
N LYS A 192 3.04 -11.24 -34.78
CA LYS A 192 3.61 -10.72 -36.04
C LYS A 192 2.60 -9.89 -36.82
N GLU A 193 1.36 -10.37 -36.90
CA GLU A 193 0.28 -9.66 -37.60
C GLU A 193 -0.12 -8.39 -36.84
N TRP A 194 -0.20 -8.48 -35.50
CA TRP A 194 -0.50 -7.33 -34.65
C TRP A 194 0.51 -6.20 -34.83
N LEU A 195 1.81 -6.52 -34.70
CA LEU A 195 2.92 -5.57 -34.84
C LEU A 195 3.04 -4.99 -36.26
N ALA A 196 2.50 -5.64 -37.28
CA ALA A 196 2.47 -5.13 -38.65
C ALA A 196 1.31 -4.16 -38.89
N LYS A 197 0.22 -4.29 -38.13
CA LYS A 197 -1.01 -3.50 -38.27
C LYS A 197 -1.08 -2.29 -37.34
N HIS A 198 -0.30 -2.29 -36.27
CA HIS A 198 -0.29 -1.24 -35.25
C HIS A 198 1.08 -0.58 -35.19
N ASP A 199 1.10 0.71 -34.83
CA ASP A 199 2.32 1.49 -34.71
C ASP A 199 3.08 1.22 -33.39
N ASP A 200 4.21 1.88 -33.23
CA ASP A 200 5.05 1.77 -32.03
C ASP A 200 4.49 2.53 -30.81
N ALA A 201 3.51 3.40 -31.04
CA ALA A 201 2.79 4.10 -29.98
C ALA A 201 1.66 3.25 -29.38
N ASP A 202 1.27 2.14 -30.01
CA ASP A 202 0.35 1.17 -29.44
C ASP A 202 0.94 0.48 -28.20
N ASP A 203 0.18 0.52 -27.11
CA ASP A 203 0.57 -0.06 -25.82
C ASP A 203 0.76 -1.57 -25.88
N THR A 204 -0.06 -2.26 -26.68
CA THR A 204 0.03 -3.71 -26.85
C THR A 204 1.30 -4.08 -27.61
N SER A 205 1.64 -3.32 -28.66
CA SER A 205 2.85 -3.49 -29.46
C SER A 205 4.12 -3.28 -28.64
N ARG A 206 4.18 -2.25 -27.78
CA ARG A 206 5.30 -2.07 -26.84
C ARG A 206 5.50 -3.25 -25.90
N LYS A 207 4.40 -3.76 -25.32
CA LYS A 207 4.44 -4.90 -24.40
C LYS A 207 4.89 -6.18 -25.07
N ILE A 208 4.39 -6.46 -26.29
CA ILE A 208 4.81 -7.61 -27.09
C ILE A 208 6.33 -7.57 -27.32
N ARG A 209 6.87 -6.44 -27.78
CA ARG A 209 8.32 -6.30 -28.04
C ARG A 209 9.14 -6.50 -26.78
N LYS A 210 8.72 -5.91 -25.66
CA LYS A 210 9.41 -6.08 -24.37
C LYS A 210 9.43 -7.53 -23.89
N VAL A 211 8.34 -8.28 -24.09
CA VAL A 211 8.35 -9.72 -23.79
C VAL A 211 9.30 -10.47 -24.73
N GLN A 212 9.37 -10.13 -26.03
CA GLN A 212 10.33 -10.73 -26.96
C GLN A 212 11.79 -10.43 -26.59
N GLU A 213 12.08 -9.22 -26.10
CA GLU A 213 13.40 -8.83 -25.58
C GLU A 213 13.80 -9.68 -24.37
N LEU A 214 12.90 -9.82 -23.38
CA LEU A 214 13.12 -10.69 -22.21
C LEU A 214 13.35 -12.15 -22.60
N GLU A 215 12.65 -12.65 -23.62
CA GLU A 215 12.87 -14.00 -24.13
C GLU A 215 14.25 -14.18 -24.78
N ALA A 216 14.73 -13.15 -25.48
CA ALA A 216 16.06 -13.18 -26.07
C ALA A 216 17.14 -13.24 -24.98
N LEU A 217 16.99 -12.46 -23.91
CA LEU A 217 17.88 -12.49 -22.74
C LEU A 217 17.89 -13.88 -22.07
N GLY A 218 16.72 -14.49 -21.88
CA GLY A 218 16.59 -15.83 -21.31
C GLY A 218 17.21 -16.95 -22.17
N ARG A 219 17.26 -16.77 -23.50
CA ARG A 219 17.87 -17.74 -24.42
C ARG A 219 19.40 -17.64 -24.46
N CYS A 220 19.96 -16.44 -24.43
CA CYS A 220 21.41 -16.23 -24.44
C CYS A 220 22.11 -16.83 -23.19
N GLY A 221 21.44 -16.89 -22.04
CA GLY A 221 21.97 -17.51 -20.81
C GLY A 221 22.05 -19.04 -20.81
N SER A 222 21.41 -19.73 -21.75
CA SER A 222 21.30 -21.21 -21.75
C SER A 222 22.44 -21.96 -22.45
N HIS A 223 23.41 -21.25 -23.04
CA HIS A 223 24.52 -21.85 -23.81
C HIS A 223 25.82 -22.11 -23.01
N GLY A 224 25.80 -21.98 -21.67
CA GLY A 224 26.99 -22.13 -20.82
C GLY A 224 27.11 -23.45 -20.03
N GLY A 225 26.15 -24.36 -20.11
CA GLY A 225 26.11 -25.58 -19.30
C GLY A 225 26.19 -26.85 -20.14
N LYS A 226 27.41 -27.30 -20.47
CA LYS A 226 27.66 -28.61 -21.07
C LYS A 226 27.11 -29.73 -20.17
N ARG A 227 26.36 -30.65 -20.75
CA ARG A 227 26.52 -32.09 -20.48
C ARG A 227 26.97 -32.75 -21.77
#